data_AF-A0A2L2WVI2-F1
#
_entry.id   AF-A0A2L2WVI2-F1
#
_cell.length_a   1.000
_cell.length_b   1.000
_cell.length_c   1.000
_cell.angle_alpha   90.00
_cell.angle_beta   90.00
_cell.angle_gamma   90.00
#
_symmetry.space_group_name_H-M   'P 1'
#
loop_
_entity.id
_entity.type
_entity.pdbx_description
1 polymer ?
#
loop_
_entity_poly.entity_id
_entity_poly.type
_entity_poly.pdbx_seq_one_letter_code
_entity_poly.pdbx_strand_id
1 'polypeptide(L)' 'MTQKYYVNVHYDVVLQAEVIANSEEEAHRLAIEQTESISLDDGDICGITTCTTQIDKISE' A
#
# COMPACT_ATOMS: atom_id res chain seq x y z
N MET A 1 17.87 -25.41 -15.72
CA MET A 1 16.53 -25.00 -16.15
C MET A 1 16.09 -23.78 -15.35
N THR A 2 15.92 -22.65 -16.01
CA THR A 2 15.43 -21.41 -15.41
C THR A 2 13.90 -21.38 -15.49
N GLN A 3 13.22 -20.90 -14.46
CA GLN A 3 11.77 -20.75 -14.43
C GLN A 3 11.41 -19.26 -14.32
N LYS A 4 10.36 -18.85 -15.03
CA LYS A 4 9.80 -17.50 -14.94
C LYS A 4 8.63 -17.51 -13.96
N TYR A 5 8.68 -16.64 -12.95
CA TYR A 5 7.62 -16.50 -11.96
C TYR A 5 6.86 -15.19 -12.20
N TYR A 6 5.54 -15.25 -12.07
CA TYR A 6 4.68 -14.07 -12.01
C TYR A 6 4.19 -13.97 -10.57
N VAL A 7 4.55 -12.87 -9.91
CA VAL A 7 4.30 -12.66 -8.49
C VAL A 7 3.56 -11.36 -8.33
N ASN A 8 2.39 -11.41 -7.70
CA ASN A 8 1.69 -10.22 -7.24
C ASN A 8 2.25 -9.82 -5.88
N VAL A 9 2.47 -8.52 -5.69
CA VAL A 9 2.95 -7.94 -4.43
C VAL A 9 1.91 -6.94 -3.96
N HIS A 10 1.42 -7.13 -2.74
CA HIS A 10 0.47 -6.27 -2.06
C HIS A 10 1.19 -5.56 -0.91
N TYR A 11 1.02 -4.24 -0.84
CA TYR A 11 1.56 -3.39 0.22
C TYR A 11 0.43 -2.86 1.07
N ASP A 12 0.56 -3.01 2.38
CA ASP A 12 -0.28 -2.33 3.36
C ASP A 12 0.47 -1.09 3.84
N VAL A 13 -0.09 0.10 3.59
CA VAL A 13 0.55 1.39 3.82
C VAL A 13 -0.25 2.20 4.84
N VAL A 14 0.45 2.85 5.76
CA VAL A 14 -0.13 3.80 6.73
C VAL A 14 0.27 5.22 6.33
N LEU A 15 -0.73 6.08 6.17
CA LEU A 15 -0.54 7.51 5.90
C LEU A 15 -0.79 8.31 7.17
N GLN A 16 0.08 9.29 7.44
CA GLN A 16 -0.10 10.22 8.56
C GLN A 16 -0.69 11.54 8.04
N ALA A 17 -1.81 11.94 8.64
CA ALA A 17 -2.44 13.24 8.42
C ALA A 17 -2.27 14.14 9.65
N GLU A 18 -1.79 15.36 9.44
CA GLU A 18 -1.74 16.39 10.48
C GLU A 18 -2.91 17.36 10.26
N VAL A 19 -3.87 17.34 11.19
CA VAL A 19 -5.09 18.14 11.12
C VAL A 19 -5.34 18.90 12.42
N ILE A 20 -5.93 20.10 12.30
CA ILE A 20 -6.39 20.91 13.44
C ILE A 20 -7.91 20.84 13.46
N ALA A 21 -8.49 20.32 14.55
CA ALA A 21 -9.93 20.08 14.68
C ALA A 21 -10.44 20.39 16.09
N ASN A 22 -11.74 20.67 16.21
CA ASN A 22 -12.39 20.97 17.49
C ASN A 22 -13.03 19.71 18.13
N SER A 23 -13.09 18.60 17.41
CA SER A 23 -13.56 17.30 17.90
C SER A 23 -12.86 16.14 17.20
N GLU A 24 -12.93 14.95 17.79
CA GLU A 24 -12.38 13.73 17.21
C GLU A 24 -13.08 13.35 15.90
N GLU A 25 -14.41 13.48 15.84
CA GLU A 25 -15.19 13.20 14.62
C GLU A 25 -14.81 14.14 13.47
N GLU A 26 -14.54 15.42 13.78
CA GLU A 26 -14.03 16.37 12.80
C GLU A 26 -12.60 16.04 12.35
N ALA A 27 -11.72 15.63 13.27
CA ALA A 27 -10.37 15.21 12.96
C ALA A 27 -10.34 14.01 11.99
N HIS A 28 -11.18 13.00 12.23
CA HIS A 28 -11.28 11.83 11.35
C HIS A 28 -11.73 12.21 9.94
N ARG A 29 -12.75 13.06 9.81
CA ARG A 29 -13.21 13.53 8.49
C ARG A 29 -12.11 14.29 7.74
N LEU A 30 -11.43 15.22 8.42
CA LEU A 30 -10.34 16.01 7.82
C LEU A 30 -9.13 15.14 7.44
N ALA A 31 -8.80 14.14 8.26
CA ALA A 31 -7.72 13.21 7.97
C ALA A 31 -8.01 12.38 6.71
N ILE A 32 -9.25 11.94 6.52
CA ILE A 32 -9.67 11.25 5.28
C ILE A 32 -9.48 12.18 4.07
N GLU A 33 -10.04 13.39 4.11
CA GLU A 33 -9.92 14.35 3.00
C GLU A 33 -8.45 14.70 2.67
N GLN A 34 -7.60 14.84 3.70
CA GLN A 34 -6.18 15.12 3.50
C GLN A 34 -5.44 13.94 2.88
N THR A 35 -5.67 12.72 3.39
CA THR A 35 -4.99 11.49 2.92
C THR A 35 -5.36 11.09 1.50
N GLU A 36 -6.54 11.47 0.99
CA GLU A 36 -6.90 11.27 -0.43
C GLU A 36 -5.93 11.95 -1.42
N SER A 37 -5.23 12.99 -0.96
CA SER A 37 -4.28 13.76 -1.77
C SER A 37 -2.81 13.38 -1.56
N ILE A 38 -2.52 12.51 -0.59
CA ILE A 38 -1.14 12.10 -0.24
C ILE A 38 -0.70 10.92 -1.12
N SER A 39 0.56 10.94 -1.56
CA SER A 39 1.14 9.82 -2.29
C SER A 39 1.32 8.61 -1.37
N LEU A 40 1.02 7.41 -1.86
CA LEU A 40 1.32 6.18 -1.13
C LEU A 40 2.84 5.96 -0.95
N ASP A 41 3.67 6.61 -1.77
CA ASP A 41 5.13 6.58 -1.62
C ASP A 41 5.62 7.32 -0.36
N ASP A 42 4.82 8.25 0.14
CA ASP A 42 5.11 9.00 1.38
C ASP A 42 4.61 8.26 2.63
N GLY A 43 3.96 7.11 2.43
CA GLY A 43 3.43 6.29 3.51
C GLY A 43 4.39 5.25 4.05
N ASP A 44 4.24 4.91 5.32
CA ASP A 44 5.02 3.85 5.94
C ASP A 44 4.45 2.48 5.60
N ILE A 45 5.27 1.64 4.96
CA ILE A 45 4.90 0.27 4.63
C ILE A 45 4.91 -0.57 5.90
N CYS A 46 3.74 -1.01 6.33
CA CYS A 46 3.55 -1.81 7.53
C CYS A 46 3.45 -3.31 7.24
N GLY A 47 3.15 -3.69 6.00
CA GLY A 47 3.00 -5.07 5.58
C GLY A 47 3.31 -5.28 4.11
N ILE A 48 3.93 -6.41 3.78
CA ILE A 48 4.20 -6.82 2.40
C ILE A 48 3.77 -8.28 2.27
N THR A 49 2.82 -8.54 1.38
CA THR A 49 2.35 -9.89 1.09
C THR A 49 2.56 -10.20 -0.38
N THR A 50 3.10 -11.37 -0.69
CA THR A 50 3.38 -11.80 -2.06
C THR A 50 2.69 -13.11 -2.39
N CYS A 51 2.18 -13.23 -3.62
CA CYS A 51 1.57 -14.46 -4.10
C CYS A 51 2.04 -14.77 -5.53
N THR A 52 2.61 -15.95 -5.74
CA THR A 52 2.94 -16.44 -7.09
C THR A 52 1.67 -16.91 -7.77
N THR A 53 1.34 -16.31 -8.90
CA THR A 53 0.14 -16.64 -9.66
C THR A 53 0.41 -17.61 -10.80
N GLN A 54 1.64 -17.59 -11.34
CA GLN A 54 2.02 -18.45 -12.46
C GLN A 54 3.53 -18.74 -12.46
N ILE A 55 3.87 -19.94 -12.96
CA ILE A 55 5.25 -20.40 -13.15
C ILE A 55 5.38 -20.98 -14.56
N ASP A 56 6.22 -20.36 -15.39
CA ASP A 56 6.55 -20.89 -16.72
C ASP A 56 7.94 -21.52 -16.70
N LYS A 57 8.08 -22.70 -17.31
CA LYS A 57 9.39 -23.32 -17.51
C LYS A 57 10.03 -22.71 -18.75
N ILE A 58 11.24 -22.17 -18.61
CA ILE A 58 12.04 -21.75 -19.75
C ILE A 58 12.92 -22.95 -20.12
N SER A 59 12.56 -23.64 -21.21
CA SER A 59 13.44 -24.64 -21.82
C SER A 59 14.57 -23.91 -22.55
N GLU A 60 15.80 -24.42 -22.41
CA GLU A 60 16.96 -23.96 -23.18
C GLU A 60 16.82 -24.25 -24.68
#